data_AF-A0A5B2YJY8-F1
#
_entry.id   AF-A0A5B2YJY8-F1
#
_cell.length_a   1.000
_cell.length_b   1.000
_cell.length_c   1.000
_cell.angle_alpha   90.00
_cell.angle_beta   90.00
_cell.angle_gamma   90.00
#
_symmetry.space_group_name_H-M   'P 1'
#
loop_
_entity.id
_entity.type
_entity.pdbx_description
1 polymer ?
#
loop_
_entity_poly.entity_id
_entity_poly.type
_entity_poly.pdbx_seq_one_letter_code
_entity_poly.pdbx_strand_id
1 'polypeptide(L)'
;NIRKDMNPQELLPGMVCSNEPGFYVENEYGIRHENLVAVKELETTPYGVFYGFETLTLCPFFREVINVELLTEEEKNWLNTYHKTCEEKLGS
;
A
#
# COMPACT_ATOMS: atom_id res chain seq x y z
N ASN A 1 -4.11 1.74 -18.11
CA ASN A 1 -4.23 3.21 -18.05
C ASN A 1 -3.36 3.74 -16.93
N ILE A 2 -2.07 3.96 -17.18
CA ILE A 2 -1.21 4.71 -16.26
C ILE A 2 -1.44 6.18 -16.62
N ARG A 3 -2.04 6.98 -15.72
CA ARG A 3 -2.22 8.42 -15.97
C ARG A 3 -0.84 9.03 -16.18
N LYS A 4 -0.63 9.64 -17.36
CA LYS A 4 0.62 10.34 -17.71
C LYS A 4 0.59 11.81 -17.33
N ASP A 5 -0.59 12.35 -17.06
CA ASP A 5 -0.78 13.76 -16.73
C ASP A 5 -0.62 13.98 -15.23
N MET A 6 0.21 14.96 -14.86
CA MET A 6 0.44 15.33 -13.48
C MET A 6 -0.84 15.93 -12.88
N ASN A 7 -1.31 15.38 -11.78
CA ASN A 7 -2.38 15.99 -11.00
C ASN A 7 -1.77 17.08 -10.12
N PRO A 8 -2.12 18.38 -10.30
CA PRO A 8 -1.55 19.46 -9.50
C PRO A 8 -2.08 19.48 -8.06
N GLN A 9 -3.06 18.63 -7.71
CA GLN A 9 -3.62 18.56 -6.37
C GLN A 9 -2.62 17.94 -5.39
N GLU A 10 -2.27 18.71 -4.36
CA GLU A 10 -1.51 18.23 -3.21
C GLU A 10 -2.29 17.17 -2.41
N LEU A 11 -1.56 16.20 -1.86
CA LEU A 11 -2.10 15.23 -0.92
C LEU A 11 -2.15 15.85 0.48
N LEU A 12 -3.36 16.03 1.01
CA LEU A 12 -3.60 16.64 2.32
C LEU A 12 -4.13 15.60 3.32
N PRO A 13 -3.82 15.74 4.62
CA PRO A 13 -4.31 14.82 5.64
C PRO A 13 -5.82 14.61 5.58
N GLY A 14 -6.26 13.36 5.70
CA GLY A 14 -7.66 12.95 5.57
C GLY A 14 -8.13 12.63 4.15
N MET A 15 -7.34 12.96 3.11
CA MET A 15 -7.63 12.49 1.75
C MET A 15 -7.43 10.97 1.65
N VAL A 16 -8.33 10.29 0.93
CA VAL A 16 -8.27 8.84 0.67
C VAL A 16 -8.02 8.61 -0.82
N CYS A 17 -7.09 7.72 -1.15
CA CYS A 17 -6.80 7.31 -2.51
C CYS A 17 -6.53 5.80 -2.61
N SER A 18 -6.54 5.26 -3.84
CA SER A 18 -6.10 3.90 -4.13
C SER A 18 -4.58 3.84 -4.31
N ASN A 19 -3.95 2.81 -3.75
CA ASN A 19 -2.60 2.36 -4.08
C ASN A 19 -2.74 0.99 -4.77
N GLU A 20 -2.61 0.99 -6.10
CA GLU A 20 -3.09 -0.13 -6.95
C GLU A 20 -2.14 -0.59 -8.07
N PRO A 21 -0.85 -0.86 -7.81
CA PRO A 21 0.05 -1.38 -8.83
C PRO A 21 -0.44 -2.71 -9.40
N GLY A 22 -0.28 -2.88 -10.71
CA GLY A 22 -0.66 -4.10 -11.41
C GLY A 22 0.15 -4.39 -12.66
N PHE A 23 0.15 -5.65 -13.07
CA PHE A 23 0.85 -6.18 -14.23
C PHE A 23 -0.09 -7.09 -15.03
N TYR A 24 -0.06 -7.00 -16.35
CA TYR A 24 -0.97 -7.72 -17.23
C TYR A 24 -0.22 -8.27 -18.44
N VAL A 25 -0.45 -9.56 -18.74
CA VAL A 25 0.00 -10.24 -19.96
C VAL A 25 -1.22 -10.49 -20.82
N GLU A 26 -1.20 -9.96 -22.05
CA GLU A 26 -2.35 -10.03 -22.96
C GLU A 26 -2.72 -11.48 -23.27
N ASN A 27 -4.02 -11.80 -23.20
CA ASN A 27 -4.59 -13.14 -23.42
C ASN A 27 -4.09 -14.25 -22.47
N GLU A 28 -3.41 -13.92 -21.38
CA GLU A 28 -2.94 -14.88 -20.39
C GLU A 28 -3.50 -14.56 -19.00
N TYR A 29 -2.82 -13.71 -18.23
CA TYR A 29 -3.17 -13.40 -16.85
C TYR A 29 -2.86 -11.95 -16.47
N GLY A 30 -3.38 -11.52 -15.33
CA GLY A 30 -3.08 -10.23 -14.74
C GLY A 30 -3.13 -10.28 -13.22
N ILE A 31 -2.36 -9.41 -12.59
CA ILE A 31 -2.24 -9.27 -11.14
C ILE A 31 -2.39 -7.79 -10.81
N ARG A 32 -3.21 -7.46 -9.82
CA ARG A 32 -3.28 -6.12 -9.22
C ARG A 32 -3.40 -6.26 -7.72
N HIS A 33 -2.58 -5.54 -6.98
CA HIS A 33 -2.72 -5.40 -5.53
C HIS A 33 -3.22 -4.00 -5.24
N GLU A 34 -4.36 -3.89 -4.57
CA GLU A 34 -5.06 -2.62 -4.39
C GLU A 34 -5.46 -2.44 -2.92
N ASN A 35 -4.97 -1.36 -2.31
CA ASN A 35 -5.37 -0.90 -0.99
C ASN A 35 -5.91 0.53 -1.07
N LEU A 36 -6.93 0.83 -0.26
CA LEU A 36 -7.23 2.21 0.09
C LEU A 36 -6.25 2.69 1.15
N VAL A 37 -5.72 3.88 0.95
CA VAL A 37 -4.82 4.55 1.89
C VAL A 37 -5.31 5.96 2.19
N ALA A 38 -5.13 6.40 3.44
CA ALA A 38 -5.41 7.76 3.86
C ALA A 38 -4.11 8.53 4.08
N VAL A 39 -4.04 9.77 3.61
CA VAL A 39 -2.94 10.68 3.94
C VAL A 39 -3.03 11.04 5.42
N LYS A 40 -1.91 10.95 6.13
CA LYS A 40 -1.79 11.33 7.55
C LYS A 40 -0.50 12.09 7.81
N GLU A 41 -0.48 12.85 8.89
CA GLU A 41 0.78 13.36 9.44
C GLU A 41 1.63 12.19 9.94
N LEU A 42 2.91 12.19 9.55
CA LEU A 42 3.88 11.16 9.91
C LEU A 42 4.86 11.68 10.95
N GLU A 43 5.46 12.84 10.69
CA GLU A 43 6.47 13.44 11.56
C GLU A 43 6.48 14.97 11.42
N THR A 44 6.76 15.66 12.53
CA THR A 44 7.03 17.11 12.53
C THR A 44 8.49 17.35 12.86
N THR A 45 9.19 18.04 11.97
CA THR A 45 10.60 18.40 12.11
C THR A 45 10.76 19.92 12.13
N PRO A 46 11.95 20.47 12.44
CA PRO A 46 12.23 21.91 12.27
C PRO A 46 12.03 22.42 10.83
N TYR A 47 11.96 21.52 9.84
CA TYR A 47 11.77 21.85 8.43
C TYR A 47 10.32 21.73 7.96
N GLY A 48 9.39 21.38 8.85
CA GLY A 48 7.95 21.27 8.56
C GLY A 48 7.36 19.91 8.92
N VAL A 49 6.11 19.72 8.52
CA VAL A 49 5.33 18.48 8.72
C VAL A 49 5.49 17.59 7.49
N PHE A 50 5.92 16.35 7.71
CA PHE A 50 5.98 15.31 6.71
C PHE A 50 4.75 14.44 6.80
N TYR A 51 4.16 14.13 5.65
CA TYR A 51 3.01 13.25 5.54
C TYR A 51 3.43 11.84 5.15
N GLY A 52 2.59 10.87 5.52
CA GLY A 52 2.68 9.48 5.13
C GLY A 52 1.30 8.92 4.86
N PHE A 53 1.21 7.60 4.77
CA PHE A 53 -0.04 6.90 4.51
C PHE A 53 -0.41 5.94 5.64
N GLU A 54 -1.69 5.90 5.96
CA GLU A 54 -2.31 4.83 6.73
C GLU A 54 -3.05 3.89 5.78
N THR A 55 -2.85 2.59 5.92
CA THR A 55 -3.57 1.59 5.13
C THR A 55 -4.94 1.34 5.75
N LEU A 56 -6.00 1.54 4.97
CA LEU A 56 -7.39 1.31 5.39
C LEU A 56 -7.87 -0.10 5.05
N THR A 57 -7.41 -0.65 3.92
CA THR A 57 -7.78 -2.01 3.51
C THR A 57 -7.11 -3.04 4.42
N LEU A 58 -7.92 -3.91 5.05
CA LEU A 58 -7.46 -5.05 5.83
C LEU A 58 -7.80 -6.34 5.08
N CYS A 59 -6.86 -6.80 4.25
CA CYS A 59 -6.98 -8.02 3.47
C CYS A 59 -5.59 -8.65 3.30
N PRO A 60 -5.30 -9.78 3.96
CA PRO A 60 -3.99 -10.42 3.86
C PRO A 60 -3.64 -10.77 2.41
N PHE A 61 -2.40 -10.47 1.99
CA PHE A 61 -1.85 -10.99 0.74
C PHE A 61 -1.86 -12.51 0.70
N PHE A 62 -2.16 -13.07 -0.47
CA PHE A 62 -2.08 -14.51 -0.70
C PHE A 62 -0.60 -14.94 -0.77
N ARG A 63 -0.13 -15.66 0.26
CA ARG A 63 1.30 -15.96 0.45
C ARG A 63 1.89 -16.87 -0.61
N GLU A 64 1.10 -17.79 -1.14
CA GLU A 64 1.57 -18.83 -2.08
C GLU A 64 2.05 -18.26 -3.42
N VAL A 65 1.66 -17.04 -3.77
CA VAL A 65 2.03 -16.37 -5.02
C VAL A 65 3.18 -15.36 -4.84
N ILE A 66 3.78 -15.28 -3.65
CA ILE A 66 4.87 -14.34 -3.36
C ILE A 66 6.21 -15.07 -3.52
N ASN A 67 7.04 -14.61 -4.45
CA ASN A 67 8.44 -15.01 -4.50
C ASN A 67 9.23 -14.25 -3.43
N VAL A 68 9.45 -14.90 -2.28
CA VAL A 68 10.12 -14.32 -1.10
C VAL A 68 11.59 -13.97 -1.33
N GLU A 69 12.24 -14.52 -2.36
CA GLU A 69 13.63 -14.21 -2.69
C GLU A 69 13.78 -12.81 -3.31
N LEU A 70 12.69 -12.25 -3.86
CA LEU A 70 12.66 -10.90 -4.41
C LEU A 70 12.45 -9.82 -3.34
N LEU A 71 12.09 -10.22 -2.12
CA LEU A 71 11.81 -9.29 -1.03
C LEU A 71 13.07 -9.01 -0.21
N THR A 72 13.29 -7.74 0.09
CA THR A 72 14.22 -7.29 1.12
C THR A 72 13.72 -7.70 2.52
N GLU A 73 14.61 -7.67 3.51
CA GLU A 73 14.23 -7.95 4.90
C GLU A 73 13.22 -6.93 5.44
N GLU A 74 13.29 -5.67 4.99
CA GLU A 74 12.32 -4.63 5.35
C GLU A 74 10.92 -4.97 4.81
N GLU A 75 10.81 -5.36 3.54
CA GLU A 75 9.53 -5.74 2.92
C GLU A 75 8.94 -7.00 3.56
N LYS A 76 9.77 -7.98 3.93
CA LYS A 76 9.32 -9.16 4.69
C LYS A 76 8.75 -8.76 6.05
N ASN A 77 9.44 -7.88 6.77
CA ASN A 77 8.98 -7.39 8.07
C ASN A 77 7.68 -6.58 7.93
N TRP A 78 7.58 -5.75 6.90
CA TRP A 78 6.35 -5.02 6.59
C TRP A 78 5.18 -5.97 6.30
N LEU A 79 5.38 -6.97 5.43
CA LEU A 79 4.35 -7.93 5.05
C LEU A 79 3.86 -8.73 6.26
N ASN A 80 4.78 -9.21 7.10
CA ASN A 80 4.45 -9.93 8.32
C ASN A 80 3.67 -9.06 9.31
N THR A 81 4.08 -7.80 9.48
CA THR A 81 3.38 -6.84 10.36
C THR A 81 1.98 -6.54 9.85
N TYR A 82 1.82 -6.38 8.53
CA TYR A 82 0.52 -6.15 7.90
C TYR A 82 -0.41 -7.36 8.07
N HIS A 83 0.08 -8.59 7.83
CA HIS A 83 -0.71 -9.81 8.06
C HIS A 83 -1.14 -9.96 9.52
N LYS A 84 -0.23 -9.67 10.46
CA LYS A 84 -0.55 -9.68 11.89
C LYS A 84 -1.64 -8.64 12.23
N THR A 85 -1.52 -7.42 11.70
CA THR A 85 -2.55 -6.38 11.86
C THR A 85 -3.91 -6.84 11.32
N CYS A 86 -3.93 -7.49 10.16
CA CYS A 86 -5.17 -8.02 9.60
C CYS A 86 -5.78 -9.10 10.50
N GLU A 87 -4.97 -10.04 10.99
CA GLU A 87 -5.41 -11.08 11.93
C GLU A 87 -5.99 -10.48 13.21
N GLU A 88 -5.31 -9.51 13.82
CA GLU A 88 -5.76 -8.86 15.05
C GLU A 88 -7.06 -8.05 14.87
N LYS A 89 -7.29 -7.48 13.68
CA LYS A 89 -8.46 -6.63 13.40
C LYS A 89 -9.66 -7.40 12.86
N LEU A 90 -9.43 -8.53 12.19
CA LEU A 90 -10.46 -9.35 11.56
C LEU A 90 -10.78 -10.62 12.36
N GLY A 91 -9.84 -11.09 13.17
CA GLY A 91 -10.03 -12.20 14.09
C GLY A 91 -11.06 -11.85 15.16
N SER A 92 -11.96 -12.80 15.45
CA SER A 92 -12.96 -12.69 16.52
C SER A 92 -12.35 -12.89 17.90
#